data_AF-A0A8K0VQZ1-F1
#
_entry.id   AF-A0A8K0VQZ1-F1
#
_cell.length_a   1.000
_cell.length_b   1.000
_cell.length_c   1.000
_cell.angle_alpha   90.00
_cell.angle_beta   90.00
_cell.angle_gamma   90.00
#
_symmetry.space_group_name_H-M   'P 1'
#
loop_
_entity.id
_entity.type
_entity.pdbx_description
1 polymer ?
#
loop_
_entity_poly.entity_id
_entity_poly.type
_entity_poly.pdbx_seq_one_letter_code
_entity_poly.pdbx_strand_id
1 'polypeptide(L)'
;MAGQPVQRPFSVTHDSPADLPATVKVDGKDMTFGPYLPARRAAEAYCESVGIIIPFPKRDHKLNIARSKLIAQQYDAMTHIPNDPFVLSAYHALCNETMAQWQFIKQTGLCVEFSPAEQPYPNPCKAILDITQNNHFFVTPTHRAFGTADTIDPDDTNPLLAETSEVISGQTALVNDIFRIVHDFFGHVKEGLGFRAAGEENAWRGHAVMYSPLARRALATELRGQNCWVNWGPHGETNRKARMDDTVFADQKIGLMEEWVAWQGMGDDVDSEVC
;
A
#
# COMPACT_ATOMS: atom_id res chain seq x y z
N MET A 1 -6.16 -37.04 -24.72
CA MET A 1 -6.55 -35.70 -25.16
C MET A 1 -6.65 -34.83 -23.92
N ALA A 2 -5.61 -34.05 -23.63
CA ALA A 2 -5.59 -33.13 -22.49
C ALA A 2 -6.41 -31.90 -22.86
N GLY A 3 -7.46 -31.60 -22.10
CA GLY A 3 -8.28 -30.42 -22.31
C GLY A 3 -7.46 -29.15 -22.03
N GLN A 4 -7.50 -28.19 -22.95
CA GLN A 4 -6.96 -26.86 -22.73
C GLN A 4 -7.69 -26.18 -21.55
N PRO A 5 -6.99 -25.39 -20.71
CA PRO A 5 -7.67 -24.60 -19.70
C PRO A 5 -8.54 -23.55 -20.39
N VAL A 6 -9.84 -23.63 -20.17
CA VAL A 6 -10.80 -22.62 -20.61
C VAL A 6 -10.51 -21.35 -19.81
N GLN A 7 -9.86 -20.37 -20.44
CA GLN A 7 -9.85 -18.99 -19.93
C GLN A 7 -11.30 -18.50 -19.93
N ARG A 8 -11.94 -18.53 -18.75
CA ARG A 8 -13.23 -17.88 -18.58
C ARG A 8 -12.98 -16.37 -18.58
N PRO A 9 -13.72 -15.57 -19.37
CA PRO A 9 -13.68 -14.12 -19.22
C PRO A 9 -14.09 -13.77 -17.80
N PHE A 10 -13.31 -12.89 -17.16
CA PHE A 10 -13.53 -12.41 -15.79
C PHE A 10 -14.99 -11.94 -15.63
N SER A 11 -15.72 -12.46 -14.63
CA SER A 11 -17.07 -11.99 -14.33
C SER A 11 -17.00 -10.63 -13.65
N VAL A 12 -17.23 -9.57 -14.42
CA VAL A 12 -17.19 -8.19 -13.97
C VAL A 12 -18.43 -7.88 -13.12
N THR A 13 -18.25 -7.46 -11.87
CA THR A 13 -19.38 -7.10 -10.98
C THR A 13 -19.45 -5.61 -10.64
N HIS A 14 -18.39 -4.82 -10.87
CA HIS A 14 -18.32 -3.41 -10.45
C HIS A 14 -17.80 -2.45 -11.53
N ASP A 15 -18.59 -2.23 -12.60
CA ASP A 15 -18.31 -1.19 -13.62
C ASP A 15 -18.76 0.23 -13.18
N SER A 16 -19.48 0.36 -12.06
CA SER A 16 -19.93 1.68 -11.56
C SER A 16 -18.91 2.29 -10.59
N PRO A 17 -18.58 3.58 -10.76
CA PRO A 17 -17.82 4.31 -9.75
C PRO A 17 -18.67 4.41 -8.49
N ALA A 18 -18.10 4.00 -7.36
CA ALA A 18 -18.54 4.52 -6.07
C ALA A 18 -18.37 6.06 -6.09
N ASP A 19 -18.92 6.78 -5.11
CA ASP A 19 -18.89 8.25 -4.99
C ASP A 19 -17.47 8.84 -4.74
N LEU A 20 -16.46 8.27 -5.38
CA LEU A 20 -15.03 8.50 -5.16
C LEU A 20 -14.31 9.37 -6.21
N PRO A 21 -14.93 10.05 -7.20
CA PRO A 21 -14.17 11.00 -7.99
C PRO A 21 -13.77 12.19 -7.12
N ALA A 22 -12.52 12.22 -6.66
CA ALA A 22 -11.95 13.36 -5.96
C ALA A 22 -11.26 14.30 -6.96
N THR A 23 -11.75 15.53 -7.07
CA THR A 23 -11.07 16.58 -7.82
C THR A 23 -10.01 17.21 -6.93
N VAL A 24 -8.75 17.07 -7.31
CA VAL A 24 -7.60 17.66 -6.61
C VAL A 24 -6.75 18.46 -7.56
N LYS A 25 -6.07 19.48 -7.03
CA LYS A 25 -5.12 20.28 -7.81
C LYS A 25 -3.80 19.51 -7.95
N VAL A 26 -3.44 19.16 -9.18
CA VAL A 26 -2.11 18.63 -9.55
C VAL A 26 -1.40 19.71 -10.35
N ASP A 27 -0.38 20.32 -9.76
CA ASP A 27 0.41 21.40 -10.35
C ASP A 27 -0.45 22.57 -10.88
N GLY A 28 -1.47 22.94 -10.10
CA GLY A 28 -2.41 24.02 -10.43
C GLY A 28 -3.58 23.62 -11.35
N LYS A 29 -3.56 22.42 -11.93
CA LYS A 29 -4.64 21.90 -12.78
C LYS A 29 -5.60 21.02 -11.97
N ASP A 30 -6.90 21.17 -12.23
CA ASP A 30 -7.89 20.26 -11.65
C ASP A 30 -7.78 18.90 -12.32
N MET A 31 -7.57 17.87 -11.51
CA MET A 31 -7.53 16.48 -11.93
C MET A 31 -8.55 15.69 -11.11
N THR A 32 -9.37 14.90 -11.78
CA THR A 32 -10.31 13.99 -11.13
C THR A 32 -9.68 12.61 -11.12
N PHE A 33 -9.44 12.08 -9.93
CA PHE A 33 -9.03 10.70 -9.72
C PHE A 33 -10.25 9.89 -9.34
N GLY A 34 -10.32 8.65 -9.83
CA GLY A 34 -11.40 7.74 -9.49
C GLY A 34 -11.01 6.32 -9.82
N PRO A 35 -11.98 5.40 -9.79
CA PRO A 35 -11.69 3.99 -9.95
C PRO A 35 -10.97 3.65 -11.25
N TYR A 36 -9.87 2.90 -11.14
CA TYR A 36 -9.14 2.39 -12.30
C TYR A 36 -9.51 0.94 -12.55
N LEU A 37 -10.25 0.70 -13.64
CA LEU A 37 -10.86 -0.60 -13.93
C LEU A 37 -9.86 -1.76 -14.07
N PRO A 38 -8.68 -1.60 -14.70
CA PRO A 38 -7.67 -2.65 -14.71
C PRO A 38 -7.20 -3.05 -13.30
N ALA A 39 -7.01 -2.09 -12.39
CA ALA A 39 -6.65 -2.39 -11.01
C ALA A 39 -7.78 -3.07 -10.23
N ARG A 40 -9.04 -2.64 -10.41
CA ARG A 40 -10.19 -3.32 -9.80
C ARG A 40 -10.33 -4.77 -10.27
N ARG A 41 -10.23 -5.02 -11.58
CA ARG A 41 -10.33 -6.37 -12.16
C ARG A 41 -9.20 -7.28 -11.67
N ALA A 42 -7.97 -6.77 -11.59
CA ALA A 42 -6.85 -7.53 -11.03
C ALA A 42 -7.05 -7.84 -9.54
N ALA A 43 -7.62 -6.91 -8.76
CA ALA A 43 -7.95 -7.13 -7.37
C ALA A 43 -9.05 -8.18 -7.19
N GLU A 44 -10.13 -8.11 -7.97
CA GLU A 44 -11.21 -9.11 -7.99
C GLU A 44 -10.64 -10.50 -8.30
N ALA A 45 -9.86 -10.62 -9.39
CA ALA A 45 -9.27 -11.89 -9.80
C ALA A 45 -8.34 -12.49 -8.75
N TYR A 46 -7.50 -11.66 -8.11
CA TYR A 46 -6.65 -12.12 -7.01
C TYR A 46 -7.52 -12.61 -5.84
N CYS A 47 -8.46 -11.80 -5.36
CA CYS A 47 -9.30 -12.12 -4.23
C CYS A 47 -10.14 -13.39 -4.47
N GLU A 48 -10.74 -13.55 -5.65
CA GLU A 48 -11.43 -14.77 -6.06
C GLU A 48 -10.52 -16.00 -6.00
N SER A 49 -9.26 -15.87 -6.45
CA SER A 49 -8.29 -16.98 -6.48
C SER A 49 -7.92 -17.51 -5.09
N VAL A 50 -8.02 -16.67 -4.06
CA VAL A 50 -7.71 -17.01 -2.66
C VAL A 50 -8.95 -17.10 -1.77
N GLY A 51 -10.16 -17.06 -2.36
CA GLY A 51 -11.42 -17.18 -1.63
C GLY A 51 -11.77 -15.98 -0.75
N ILE A 52 -11.20 -14.81 -1.03
CA ILE A 52 -11.56 -13.54 -0.39
C ILE A 52 -12.71 -12.90 -1.17
N ILE A 53 -13.79 -12.55 -0.47
CA ILE A 53 -14.82 -11.67 -1.01
C ILE A 53 -14.36 -10.24 -0.75
N ILE A 54 -13.96 -9.52 -1.79
CA ILE A 54 -13.49 -8.14 -1.64
C ILE A 54 -14.68 -7.18 -1.47
N PRO A 55 -14.78 -6.45 -0.34
CA PRO A 55 -15.69 -5.32 -0.25
C PRO A 55 -15.02 -4.10 -0.89
N PHE A 56 -15.50 -3.67 -2.06
CA PHE A 56 -15.10 -2.35 -2.56
C PHE A 56 -15.70 -1.27 -1.64
N PRO A 57 -14.86 -0.37 -1.09
CA PRO A 57 -15.37 0.69 -0.24
C PRO A 57 -16.35 1.56 -1.03
N LYS A 58 -17.51 1.84 -0.43
CA LYS A 58 -18.56 2.63 -1.11
C LYS A 58 -18.33 4.13 -1.00
N ARG A 59 -17.55 4.54 0.01
CA ARG A 59 -17.24 5.94 0.31
C ARG A 59 -15.84 6.08 0.92
N ASP A 60 -15.26 7.26 0.75
CA ASP A 60 -14.09 7.67 1.53
C ASP A 60 -14.48 7.86 2.98
N HIS A 61 -13.60 7.41 3.88
CA HIS A 61 -13.76 7.65 5.30
C HIS A 61 -13.01 8.90 5.70
N LYS A 62 -13.67 9.69 6.55
CA LYS A 62 -13.00 10.78 7.24
C LYS A 62 -11.94 10.20 8.17
N LEU A 63 -10.75 10.76 8.07
CA LEU A 63 -9.62 10.41 8.90
C LEU A 63 -9.93 10.63 10.39
N ASN A 64 -9.77 9.58 11.19
CA ASN A 64 -9.89 9.68 12.65
C ASN A 64 -8.56 10.12 13.26
N ILE A 65 -8.43 11.41 13.55
CA ILE A 65 -7.19 12.00 14.08
C ILE A 65 -6.81 11.42 15.45
N ALA A 66 -7.79 11.16 16.33
CA ALA A 66 -7.51 10.62 17.66
C ALA A 66 -6.90 9.21 17.57
N ARG A 67 -7.49 8.34 16.75
CA ARG A 67 -6.95 7.01 16.45
C ARG A 67 -5.56 7.10 15.83
N SER A 68 -5.38 8.01 14.88
CA SER A 68 -4.10 8.15 14.19
C SER A 68 -2.97 8.58 15.13
N LYS A 69 -3.26 9.43 16.13
CA LYS A 69 -2.31 9.79 17.19
C LYS A 69 -1.95 8.60 18.09
N LEU A 70 -2.92 7.75 18.43
CA LEU A 70 -2.67 6.53 19.22
C LEU A 70 -1.79 5.54 18.44
N ILE A 71 -2.07 5.34 17.15
CA ILE A 71 -1.24 4.52 16.27
C ILE A 71 0.18 5.09 16.17
N ALA A 72 0.32 6.41 16.01
CA ALA A 72 1.63 7.06 15.95
C ALA A 72 2.46 6.82 17.22
N GLN A 73 1.85 6.97 18.41
CA GLN A 73 2.49 6.69 19.69
C GLN A 73 2.90 5.23 19.83
N GLN A 74 2.04 4.31 19.40
CA GLN A 74 2.34 2.89 19.44
C GLN A 74 3.46 2.50 18.48
N TYR A 75 3.45 3.05 17.25
CA TYR A 75 4.54 2.83 16.31
C TYR A 75 5.84 3.37 16.88
N ASP A 76 5.85 4.59 17.44
CA ASP A 76 7.02 5.21 18.07
C ASP A 76 7.63 4.31 19.16
N ALA A 77 6.78 3.80 20.07
CA ALA A 77 7.17 2.93 21.17
C ALA A 77 7.43 1.46 20.76
N MET A 78 7.07 1.05 19.54
CA MET A 78 7.20 -0.33 19.07
C MET A 78 8.67 -0.76 19.10
N THR A 79 8.95 -1.87 19.77
CA THR A 79 10.30 -2.46 19.80
C THR A 79 10.59 -3.17 18.48
N HIS A 80 11.81 -3.02 17.97
CA HIS A 80 12.30 -3.81 16.86
C HIS A 80 12.65 -5.23 17.34
N ILE A 81 11.86 -6.22 16.94
CA ILE A 81 11.97 -7.63 17.32
C ILE A 81 11.95 -8.54 16.08
N PRO A 82 12.94 -8.42 15.18
CA PRO A 82 12.94 -9.11 13.88
C PRO A 82 13.03 -10.63 13.98
N ASN A 83 13.46 -11.16 15.12
CA ASN A 83 13.64 -12.61 15.36
C ASN A 83 12.48 -13.26 16.11
N ASP A 84 11.44 -12.50 16.48
CA ASP A 84 10.27 -13.09 17.14
C ASP A 84 9.51 -14.01 16.15
N PRO A 85 9.21 -15.28 16.52
CA PRO A 85 8.59 -16.22 15.59
C PRO A 85 7.21 -15.79 15.07
N PHE A 86 6.43 -15.10 15.88
CA PHE A 86 5.09 -14.64 15.49
C PHE A 86 5.19 -13.42 14.56
N VAL A 87 6.10 -12.49 14.84
CA VAL A 87 6.43 -11.37 13.95
C VAL A 87 6.91 -11.90 12.60
N LEU A 88 7.88 -12.81 12.58
CA LEU A 88 8.37 -13.44 11.34
C LEU A 88 7.25 -14.12 10.56
N SER A 89 6.36 -14.85 11.24
CA SER A 89 5.21 -15.50 10.59
C SER A 89 4.27 -14.49 9.92
N ALA A 90 4.01 -13.35 10.57
CA ALA A 90 3.19 -12.28 10.01
C ALA A 90 3.85 -11.61 8.79
N TYR A 91 5.16 -11.34 8.87
CA TYR A 91 5.91 -10.76 7.75
C TYR A 91 6.06 -11.73 6.59
N HIS A 92 6.31 -13.02 6.83
CA HIS A 92 6.32 -14.02 5.76
C HIS A 92 4.96 -14.15 5.08
N ALA A 93 3.86 -14.11 5.85
CA ALA A 93 2.51 -14.07 5.27
C ALA A 93 2.31 -12.83 4.38
N LEU A 94 2.73 -11.65 4.87
CA LEU A 94 2.73 -10.41 4.08
C LEU A 94 3.53 -10.58 2.78
N CYS A 95 4.78 -11.02 2.86
CA CYS A 95 5.66 -11.20 1.71
C CYS A 95 5.05 -12.16 0.67
N ASN A 96 4.58 -13.33 1.11
CA ASN A 96 4.00 -14.35 0.22
C ASN A 96 2.73 -13.84 -0.47
N GLU A 97 1.83 -13.19 0.27
CA GLU A 97 0.58 -12.65 -0.27
C GLU A 97 0.82 -11.45 -1.18
N THR A 98 1.82 -10.61 -0.88
CA THR A 98 2.28 -9.53 -1.77
C THR A 98 2.81 -10.10 -3.08
N MET A 99 3.65 -11.14 -3.04
CA MET A 99 4.18 -11.76 -4.26
C MET A 99 3.08 -12.45 -5.08
N ALA A 100 2.06 -13.01 -4.42
CA ALA A 100 0.88 -13.54 -5.11
C ALA A 100 0.09 -12.44 -5.81
N GLN A 101 -0.16 -11.32 -5.13
CA GLN A 101 -0.82 -10.13 -5.70
C GLN A 101 -0.06 -9.56 -6.89
N TRP A 102 1.27 -9.49 -6.82
CA TRP A 102 2.13 -9.04 -7.91
C TRP A 102 1.90 -9.81 -9.22
N GLN A 103 1.65 -11.13 -9.16
CA GLN A 103 1.37 -11.92 -10.36
C GLN A 103 0.11 -11.47 -11.10
N PHE A 104 -0.88 -10.92 -10.39
CA PHE A 104 -2.09 -10.36 -11.01
C PHE A 104 -1.85 -8.97 -11.59
N ILE A 105 -1.00 -8.16 -10.95
CA ILE A 105 -0.59 -6.86 -11.49
C ILE A 105 0.17 -7.05 -12.81
N LYS A 106 1.11 -8.00 -12.88
CA LYS A 106 1.84 -8.29 -14.13
C LYS A 106 0.93 -8.62 -15.31
N GLN A 107 -0.20 -9.29 -15.05
CA GLN A 107 -1.18 -9.64 -16.09
C GLN A 107 -1.91 -8.42 -16.66
N THR A 108 -1.91 -7.28 -15.95
CA THR A 108 -2.47 -6.02 -16.47
C THR A 108 -1.58 -5.39 -17.55
N GLY A 109 -0.31 -5.82 -17.64
CA GLY A 109 0.67 -5.26 -18.55
C GLY A 109 1.38 -4.01 -18.03
N LEU A 110 1.20 -3.64 -16.76
CA LEU A 110 1.87 -2.49 -16.13
C LEU A 110 3.39 -2.58 -16.33
N CYS A 111 3.97 -1.55 -16.94
CA CYS A 111 5.42 -1.41 -17.06
C CYS A 111 5.98 -0.76 -15.80
N VAL A 112 6.84 -1.46 -15.07
CA VAL A 112 7.47 -0.93 -13.86
C VAL A 112 8.97 -0.77 -14.07
N GLU A 113 9.48 0.39 -13.68
CA GLU A 113 10.91 0.71 -13.75
C GLU A 113 11.39 1.28 -12.41
N PHE A 114 12.65 1.01 -12.07
CA PHE A 114 13.30 1.76 -11.01
C PHE A 114 13.62 3.16 -11.50
N SER A 115 13.18 4.16 -10.73
CA SER A 115 13.34 5.56 -11.07
C SER A 115 14.82 5.91 -11.29
N PRO A 116 15.21 6.55 -12.40
CA PRO A 116 16.57 7.09 -12.52
C PRO A 116 16.78 8.36 -11.68
N ALA A 117 15.70 9.01 -11.23
CA ALA A 117 15.74 10.16 -10.34
C ALA A 117 15.57 9.74 -8.87
N GLU A 118 16.02 10.59 -7.93
CA GLU A 118 15.76 10.40 -6.50
C GLU A 118 14.27 10.45 -6.18
N GLN A 119 13.55 11.41 -6.78
CA GLN A 119 12.11 11.54 -6.63
C GLN A 119 11.41 11.55 -8.00
N PRO A 120 10.87 10.40 -8.47
CA PRO A 120 10.22 10.31 -9.78
C PRO A 120 8.96 11.17 -9.88
N TYR A 121 8.26 11.35 -8.76
CA TYR A 121 7.00 12.08 -8.69
C TYR A 121 7.04 13.16 -7.60
N PRO A 122 7.52 14.38 -7.91
CA PRO A 122 7.50 15.50 -6.96
C PRO A 122 6.10 15.81 -6.41
N ASN A 123 5.07 15.49 -7.21
CA ASN A 123 3.69 15.39 -6.75
C ASN A 123 3.26 13.92 -6.83
N PRO A 124 3.06 13.22 -5.70
CA PRO A 124 2.73 11.79 -5.68
C PRO A 124 1.49 11.42 -6.50
N CYS A 125 0.52 12.32 -6.66
CA CYS A 125 -0.66 12.07 -7.50
C CYS A 125 -0.29 11.81 -8.98
N LYS A 126 0.91 12.21 -9.43
CA LYS A 126 1.41 11.87 -10.77
C LYS A 126 1.71 10.39 -10.95
N ALA A 127 2.01 9.65 -9.89
CA ALA A 127 2.14 8.19 -9.97
C ALA A 127 0.84 7.54 -10.46
N ILE A 128 -0.30 7.99 -9.94
CA ILE A 128 -1.62 7.52 -10.37
C ILE A 128 -1.85 7.88 -11.84
N LEU A 129 -1.49 9.10 -12.26
CA LEU A 129 -1.64 9.51 -13.67
C LEU A 129 -0.75 8.67 -14.59
N ASP A 130 0.49 8.39 -14.19
CA ASP A 130 1.42 7.59 -15.00
C ASP A 130 0.89 6.17 -15.21
N ILE A 131 0.39 5.55 -14.13
CA ILE A 131 -0.20 4.22 -14.20
C ILE A 131 -1.46 4.23 -15.06
N THR A 132 -2.37 5.17 -14.82
CA THR A 132 -3.69 5.17 -15.46
C THR A 132 -3.68 5.65 -16.92
N GLN A 133 -2.73 6.51 -17.29
CA GLN A 133 -2.68 7.14 -18.62
C GLN A 133 -1.58 6.55 -19.51
N ASN A 134 -0.47 6.09 -18.92
CA ASN A 134 0.69 5.58 -19.66
C ASN A 134 0.94 4.09 -19.42
N ASN A 135 0.20 3.45 -18.50
CA ASN A 135 0.44 2.07 -18.09
C ASN A 135 1.91 1.85 -17.66
N HIS A 136 2.45 2.85 -16.97
CA HIS A 136 3.84 2.92 -16.55
C HIS A 136 3.95 3.38 -15.09
N PHE A 137 4.96 2.90 -14.35
CA PHE A 137 5.22 3.29 -12.97
C PHE A 137 6.71 3.30 -12.62
N PHE A 138 7.19 4.41 -12.08
CA PHE A 138 8.50 4.52 -11.47
C PHE A 138 8.46 4.24 -9.98
N VAL A 139 9.34 3.36 -9.53
CA VAL A 139 9.51 3.03 -8.11
C VAL A 139 10.86 3.54 -7.65
N THR A 140 10.90 4.22 -6.50
CA THR A 140 12.17 4.46 -5.80
C THR A 140 12.59 3.13 -5.16
N PRO A 141 13.73 2.53 -5.56
CA PRO A 141 14.14 1.23 -5.07
C PRO A 141 14.50 1.26 -3.59
N THR A 142 14.30 0.13 -2.92
CA THR A 142 14.46 -0.05 -1.48
C THR A 142 15.88 0.28 -1.02
N HIS A 143 16.90 -0.04 -1.82
CA HIS A 143 18.29 0.30 -1.52
C HIS A 143 18.57 1.82 -1.41
N ARG A 144 17.65 2.68 -1.89
CA ARG A 144 17.71 4.14 -1.70
C ARG A 144 16.72 4.67 -0.66
N ALA A 145 15.71 3.88 -0.28
CA ALA A 145 14.60 4.36 0.54
C ALA A 145 14.08 3.24 1.44
N PHE A 146 14.79 2.99 2.55
CA PHE A 146 14.40 2.02 3.58
C PHE A 146 14.66 2.57 5.00
N GLY A 147 13.67 3.31 5.51
CA GLY A 147 13.83 4.04 6.77
C GLY A 147 14.84 5.19 6.64
N THR A 148 15.59 5.43 7.72
CA THR A 148 16.59 6.51 7.84
C THR A 148 18.01 6.04 7.52
N ALA A 149 18.20 4.76 7.21
CA ALA A 149 19.52 4.20 6.96
C ALA A 149 20.06 4.61 5.58
N ASP A 150 21.29 5.12 5.54
CA ASP A 150 21.97 5.47 4.28
C ASP A 150 22.25 4.23 3.42
N THR A 151 22.40 3.07 4.06
CA THR A 151 22.61 1.77 3.43
C THR A 151 21.90 0.67 4.21
N ILE A 152 21.39 -0.32 3.51
CA ILE A 152 20.85 -1.54 4.10
C ILE A 152 22.02 -2.39 4.64
N ASP A 153 21.89 -2.86 5.89
CA ASP A 153 22.83 -3.81 6.46
C ASP A 153 22.74 -5.15 5.69
N PRO A 154 23.84 -5.66 5.10
CA PRO A 154 23.82 -6.92 4.37
C PRO A 154 23.44 -8.13 5.23
N ASP A 155 23.58 -8.03 6.56
CA ASP A 155 23.19 -9.08 7.51
C ASP A 155 21.75 -8.87 8.06
N ASP A 156 21.00 -7.88 7.56
CA ASP A 156 19.62 -7.65 7.97
C ASP A 156 18.71 -8.79 7.50
N THR A 157 18.17 -9.52 8.47
CA THR A 157 17.27 -10.66 8.25
C THR A 157 15.81 -10.27 8.05
N ASN A 158 15.53 -8.99 7.84
CA ASN A 158 14.19 -8.49 7.57
C ASN A 158 13.58 -9.16 6.32
N PRO A 159 12.42 -9.84 6.44
CA PRO A 159 11.79 -10.51 5.31
C PRO A 159 11.49 -9.61 4.09
N LEU A 160 11.30 -8.31 4.31
CA LEU A 160 11.06 -7.35 3.22
C LEU A 160 12.33 -7.09 2.38
N LEU A 161 13.51 -7.39 2.90
CA LEU A 161 14.78 -7.26 2.19
C LEU A 161 15.19 -8.52 1.43
N ALA A 162 14.37 -9.58 1.47
CA ALA A 162 14.64 -10.78 0.70
C ALA A 162 14.62 -10.48 -0.81
N GLU A 163 15.58 -11.06 -1.55
CA GLU A 163 15.60 -11.02 -3.00
C GLU A 163 14.42 -11.82 -3.58
N THR A 164 13.84 -11.30 -4.66
CA THR A 164 12.80 -11.99 -5.43
C THR A 164 13.36 -12.58 -6.73
N SER A 165 12.54 -13.34 -7.46
CA SER A 165 12.87 -13.75 -8.83
C SER A 165 12.61 -12.67 -9.88
N GLU A 166 12.13 -11.49 -9.48
CA GLU A 166 11.73 -10.42 -10.39
C GLU A 166 12.92 -9.50 -10.68
N VAL A 167 13.05 -9.09 -11.94
CA VAL A 167 14.09 -8.16 -12.39
C VAL A 167 13.43 -6.90 -12.91
N ILE A 168 13.76 -5.76 -12.31
CA ILE A 168 13.25 -4.43 -12.68
C ILE A 168 14.45 -3.58 -13.06
N SER A 169 14.42 -2.97 -14.26
CA SER A 169 15.51 -2.14 -14.79
C SER A 169 16.90 -2.80 -14.70
N GLY A 170 16.96 -4.13 -14.91
CA GLY A 170 18.19 -4.92 -14.89
C GLY A 170 18.71 -5.29 -13.48
N GLN A 171 17.95 -4.99 -12.43
CA GLN A 171 18.31 -5.28 -11.03
C GLN A 171 17.31 -6.25 -10.41
N THR A 172 17.80 -7.17 -9.56
CA THR A 172 16.94 -8.05 -8.76
C THR A 172 16.13 -7.19 -7.79
N ALA A 173 14.80 -7.31 -7.85
CA ALA A 173 13.92 -6.58 -6.95
C ALA A 173 13.86 -7.26 -5.57
N LEU A 174 13.82 -6.46 -4.50
CA LEU A 174 13.55 -6.95 -3.15
C LEU A 174 12.04 -7.07 -2.92
N VAL A 175 11.63 -7.87 -1.94
CA VAL A 175 10.21 -7.99 -1.58
C VAL A 175 9.58 -6.63 -1.26
N ASN A 176 10.32 -5.73 -0.60
CA ASN A 176 9.84 -4.39 -0.29
C ASN A 176 9.57 -3.54 -1.54
N ASP A 177 10.34 -3.72 -2.62
CA ASP A 177 10.08 -3.03 -3.89
C ASP A 177 8.73 -3.48 -4.45
N ILE A 178 8.51 -4.79 -4.48
CA ILE A 178 7.25 -5.39 -4.94
C ILE A 178 6.09 -4.99 -4.02
N PHE A 179 6.32 -4.93 -2.71
CA PHE A 179 5.33 -4.51 -1.72
C PHE A 179 4.84 -3.09 -1.97
N ARG A 180 5.75 -2.14 -2.22
CA ARG A 180 5.39 -0.75 -2.53
C ARG A 180 4.63 -0.64 -3.84
N ILE A 181 5.03 -1.40 -4.88
CA ILE A 181 4.29 -1.46 -6.15
C ILE A 181 2.86 -1.96 -5.95
N VAL A 182 2.73 -3.09 -5.25
CA VAL A 182 1.45 -3.73 -4.98
C VAL A 182 0.55 -2.79 -4.17
N HIS A 183 1.11 -2.09 -3.17
CA HIS A 183 0.37 -1.13 -2.39
C HIS A 183 -0.07 0.09 -3.19
N ASP A 184 0.81 0.69 -3.99
CA ASP A 184 0.45 1.86 -4.80
C ASP A 184 -0.62 1.50 -5.82
N PHE A 185 -0.54 0.31 -6.43
CA PHE A 185 -1.52 -0.15 -7.41
C PHE A 185 -2.88 -0.51 -6.79
N PHE A 186 -2.90 -1.37 -5.77
CA PHE A 186 -4.16 -1.84 -5.17
C PHE A 186 -4.71 -0.96 -4.05
N GLY A 187 -3.86 -0.20 -3.37
CA GLY A 187 -4.25 0.76 -2.34
C GLY A 187 -4.64 2.11 -2.93
N HIS A 188 -3.77 2.72 -3.73
CA HIS A 188 -4.01 4.08 -4.24
C HIS A 188 -4.74 4.09 -5.58
N VAL A 189 -4.17 3.47 -6.62
CA VAL A 189 -4.66 3.59 -8.00
C VAL A 189 -6.04 2.97 -8.18
N LYS A 190 -6.32 1.85 -7.52
CA LYS A 190 -7.58 1.11 -7.63
C LYS A 190 -8.82 2.00 -7.49
N GLU A 191 -8.78 2.95 -6.54
CA GLU A 191 -9.88 3.86 -6.25
C GLU A 191 -9.53 5.34 -6.47
N GLY A 192 -8.29 5.66 -6.87
CA GLY A 192 -7.86 7.04 -7.10
C GLY A 192 -7.55 7.81 -5.81
N LEU A 193 -7.03 7.14 -4.78
CA LEU A 193 -6.78 7.70 -3.46
C LEU A 193 -5.42 8.40 -3.39
N GLY A 194 -5.40 9.62 -2.85
CA GLY A 194 -4.16 10.40 -2.69
C GLY A 194 -3.20 9.86 -1.63
N PHE A 195 -2.04 10.52 -1.49
CA PHE A 195 -0.92 10.11 -0.62
C PHE A 195 -0.77 11.00 0.63
N ARG A 196 -1.79 11.79 0.95
CA ARG A 196 -1.86 12.51 2.24
C ARG A 196 -2.53 11.62 3.27
N ALA A 197 -2.40 11.96 4.54
CA ALA A 197 -2.81 11.10 5.66
C ALA A 197 -4.20 10.43 5.52
N ALA A 198 -5.20 11.16 5.01
CA ALA A 198 -6.53 10.59 4.76
C ALA A 198 -6.52 9.59 3.59
N GLY A 199 -5.85 9.91 2.49
CA GLY A 199 -5.73 9.02 1.34
C GLY A 199 -4.95 7.75 1.67
N GLU A 200 -3.86 7.86 2.44
CA GLU A 200 -3.08 6.72 2.96
C GLU A 200 -3.93 5.80 3.85
N GLU A 201 -4.73 6.35 4.77
CA GLU A 201 -5.65 5.57 5.61
C GLU A 201 -6.71 4.86 4.76
N ASN A 202 -7.25 5.52 3.73
CA ASN A 202 -8.22 4.92 2.81
C ASN A 202 -7.56 3.84 1.91
N ALA A 203 -6.32 4.07 1.46
CA ALA A 203 -5.55 3.13 0.65
C ALA A 203 -5.20 1.88 1.45
N TRP A 204 -4.74 2.05 2.70
CA TRP A 204 -4.57 0.95 3.63
C TRP A 204 -5.88 0.19 3.84
N ARG A 205 -7.01 0.87 4.12
CA ARG A 205 -8.31 0.21 4.31
C ARG A 205 -8.70 -0.65 3.10
N GLY A 206 -8.62 -0.08 1.91
CA GLY A 206 -9.00 -0.74 0.66
C GLY A 206 -8.06 -1.87 0.24
N HIS A 207 -6.81 -1.86 0.69
CA HIS A 207 -5.82 -2.90 0.40
C HIS A 207 -5.81 -4.01 1.47
N ALA A 208 -5.99 -3.65 2.75
CA ALA A 208 -5.90 -4.58 3.89
C ALA A 208 -6.92 -5.72 3.83
N VAL A 209 -8.08 -5.49 3.21
CA VAL A 209 -9.09 -6.54 3.00
C VAL A 209 -8.62 -7.66 2.06
N MET A 210 -7.60 -7.40 1.24
CA MET A 210 -7.01 -8.38 0.31
C MET A 210 -5.97 -9.30 0.98
N TYR A 211 -5.60 -9.02 2.24
CA TYR A 211 -4.65 -9.84 3.00
C TYR A 211 -5.36 -10.68 4.06
N SER A 212 -4.77 -11.85 4.34
CA SER A 212 -5.16 -12.70 5.46
C SER A 212 -5.04 -11.98 6.80
N PRO A 213 -5.76 -12.42 7.85
CA PRO A 213 -5.66 -11.83 9.18
C PRO A 213 -4.22 -11.74 9.71
N LEU A 214 -3.38 -12.72 9.41
CA LEU A 214 -2.00 -12.77 9.87
C LEU A 214 -1.13 -11.76 9.12
N ALA A 215 -1.16 -11.76 7.78
CA ALA A 215 -0.42 -10.79 6.96
C ALA A 215 -0.84 -9.34 7.25
N ARG A 216 -2.13 -9.13 7.53
CA ARG A 216 -2.69 -7.81 7.86
C ARG A 216 -2.06 -7.16 9.08
N ARG A 217 -1.59 -7.94 10.06
CA ARG A 217 -0.87 -7.42 11.24
C ARG A 217 0.43 -6.73 10.83
N ALA A 218 1.21 -7.35 9.94
CA ALA A 218 2.44 -6.75 9.40
C ALA A 218 2.11 -5.60 8.44
N LEU A 219 1.12 -5.76 7.57
CA LEU A 219 0.65 -4.70 6.65
C LEU A 219 0.28 -3.41 7.40
N ALA A 220 -0.47 -3.53 8.50
CA ALA A 220 -0.86 -2.38 9.31
C ALA A 220 0.35 -1.71 9.98
N THR A 221 1.37 -2.50 10.34
CA THR A 221 2.64 -1.98 10.87
C THR A 221 3.38 -1.15 9.81
N GLU A 222 3.55 -1.71 8.62
CA GLU A 222 4.34 -1.12 7.54
C GLU A 222 3.68 0.09 6.88
N LEU A 223 2.35 0.08 6.72
CA LEU A 223 1.65 1.16 6.03
C LEU A 223 1.02 2.15 7.02
N ARG A 224 0.10 1.65 7.84
CA ARG A 224 -0.73 2.49 8.71
C ARG A 224 0.09 3.10 9.85
N GLY A 225 0.96 2.30 10.46
CA GLY A 225 1.86 2.72 11.54
C GLY A 225 2.80 3.83 11.12
N GLN A 226 3.57 3.57 10.06
CA GLN A 226 4.50 4.55 9.50
C GLN A 226 3.81 5.84 9.08
N ASN A 227 2.70 5.76 8.34
CA ASN A 227 1.93 6.94 7.93
C ASN A 227 1.42 7.74 9.14
N CYS A 228 0.92 7.06 10.19
CA CYS A 228 0.49 7.74 11.41
C CYS A 228 1.67 8.40 12.13
N TRP A 229 2.82 7.73 12.23
CA TRP A 229 4.01 8.29 12.83
C TRP A 229 4.51 9.52 12.06
N VAL A 230 4.59 9.45 10.72
CA VAL A 230 4.99 10.58 9.88
C VAL A 230 4.09 11.79 10.14
N ASN A 231 2.78 11.57 10.29
CA ASN A 231 1.82 12.65 10.44
C ASN A 231 1.62 13.13 11.88
N TRP A 232 1.80 12.30 12.91
CA TRP A 232 1.48 12.65 14.31
C TRP A 232 2.51 12.20 15.35
N GLY A 233 3.63 11.64 14.92
CA GLY A 233 4.79 11.37 15.78
C GLY A 233 5.58 12.63 16.12
N PRO A 234 6.82 12.49 16.64
CA PRO A 234 7.64 13.60 17.12
C PRO A 234 7.84 14.75 16.12
N HIS A 235 7.88 14.44 14.82
CA HIS A 235 8.06 15.42 13.73
C HIS A 235 6.76 15.78 13.01
N GLY A 236 5.61 15.28 13.47
CA GLY A 236 4.33 15.35 12.75
C GLY A 236 3.84 16.77 12.45
N GLU A 237 4.11 17.74 13.31
CA GLU A 237 3.70 19.14 13.05
C GLU A 237 4.41 19.75 11.84
N THR A 238 5.69 19.45 11.67
CA THR A 238 6.51 19.87 10.53
C THR A 238 6.17 19.04 9.31
N ASN A 239 6.14 17.71 9.43
CA ASN A 239 5.88 16.79 8.33
C ASN A 239 4.55 17.03 7.62
N ARG A 240 3.48 17.36 8.35
CA ARG A 240 2.17 17.68 7.74
C ARG A 240 2.19 18.89 6.80
N LYS A 241 3.22 19.73 6.88
CA LYS A 241 3.42 20.92 6.03
C LYS A 241 4.59 20.74 5.06
N ALA A 242 5.39 19.70 5.23
CA ALA A 242 6.62 19.46 4.49
C ALA A 242 6.34 19.01 3.05
N ARG A 243 7.32 19.27 2.19
CA ARG A 243 7.48 18.57 0.91
C ARG A 243 8.10 17.20 1.19
N MET A 244 8.08 16.30 0.20
CA MET A 244 8.66 14.96 0.38
C MET A 244 10.10 15.04 0.88
N ASP A 245 10.93 15.86 0.24
CA ASP A 245 12.38 15.99 0.53
C ASP A 245 12.67 16.55 1.94
N ASP A 246 11.70 17.22 2.56
CA ASP A 246 11.81 17.80 3.90
C ASP A 246 11.10 16.95 4.97
N THR A 247 10.47 15.83 4.57
CA THR A 247 9.75 14.95 5.48
C THR A 247 10.73 14.09 6.26
N VAL A 248 10.62 14.10 7.59
CA VAL A 248 11.38 13.19 8.45
C VAL A 248 10.60 11.88 8.60
N PHE A 249 11.18 10.78 8.13
CA PHE A 249 10.61 9.44 8.25
C PHE A 249 11.07 8.76 9.54
N ALA A 250 10.32 7.73 9.96
CA ALA A 250 10.71 6.92 11.09
C ALA A 250 11.85 5.97 10.69
N ASP A 251 12.62 5.54 11.67
CA ASP A 251 13.48 4.36 11.50
C ASP A 251 12.62 3.15 11.14
N GLN A 252 13.10 2.33 10.20
CA GLN A 252 12.42 1.11 9.81
C GLN A 252 12.46 0.12 10.98
N LYS A 253 11.29 -0.41 11.36
CA LYS A 253 11.15 -1.35 12.48
C LYS A 253 10.35 -2.57 12.08
N ILE A 254 10.92 -3.74 12.36
CA ILE A 254 10.20 -5.02 12.34
C ILE A 254 9.66 -5.34 13.72
N GLY A 255 8.33 -5.39 13.82
CA GLY A 255 7.56 -5.68 15.01
C GLY A 255 6.08 -5.75 14.63
N LEU A 256 5.20 -5.98 15.61
CA LEU A 256 3.77 -5.90 15.38
C LEU A 256 3.15 -4.92 16.36
N MET A 257 2.41 -3.96 15.82
CA MET A 257 1.51 -3.13 16.62
C MET A 257 0.40 -3.97 17.28
N GLU A 258 -0.32 -3.37 18.24
CA GLU A 258 -1.46 -4.04 18.87
C GLU A 258 -2.51 -4.42 17.83
N GLU A 259 -3.23 -5.50 18.14
CA GLU A 259 -4.13 -6.14 17.19
C GLU A 259 -5.19 -5.20 16.63
N TRP A 260 -5.74 -4.30 17.46
CA TRP A 260 -6.80 -3.39 17.03
C TRP A 260 -6.39 -2.48 15.87
N VAL A 261 -5.09 -2.19 15.71
CA VAL A 261 -4.58 -1.36 14.60
C VAL A 261 -4.78 -2.04 13.24
N ALA A 262 -4.83 -3.37 13.20
CA ALA A 262 -5.08 -4.12 11.99
C ALA A 262 -6.56 -4.21 11.61
N TRP A 263 -7.49 -3.77 12.48
CA TRP A 263 -8.93 -4.04 12.31
C TRP A 263 -9.82 -2.81 12.41
N GLN A 264 -9.55 -1.91 13.37
CA GLN A 264 -10.44 -0.78 13.63
C GLN A 264 -10.41 0.24 12.48
N GLY A 265 -11.60 0.65 12.02
CA GLY A 265 -11.75 1.60 10.91
C GLY A 265 -11.61 0.98 9.51
N MET A 266 -11.68 -0.35 9.40
CA MET A 266 -11.65 -1.04 8.11
C MET A 266 -13.01 -1.17 7.44
N GLY A 267 -14.10 -1.22 8.20
CA GLY A 267 -15.44 -1.35 7.66
C GLY A 267 -16.00 -0.02 7.20
N ASP A 268 -16.96 -0.04 6.27
CA ASP A 268 -17.92 1.04 6.09
C ASP A 268 -18.89 1.01 7.28
N ASP A 269 -18.42 1.33 8.48
CA ASP A 269 -19.31 1.40 9.64
C ASP A 269 -20.41 2.42 9.30
N VAL A 270 -21.65 1.94 9.36
CA VAL A 270 -22.83 2.79 9.41
C VAL A 270 -22.68 3.57 10.70
N ASP A 271 -22.77 4.90 10.66
CA ASP A 271 -22.95 5.68 11.88
C ASP A 271 -24.14 5.07 12.61
N SER A 272 -23.90 4.26 13.64
CA SER A 272 -24.95 3.81 14.55
C SER A 272 -25.24 4.97 15.50
N GLU A 273 -25.70 6.08 14.95
CA GLU A 273 -26.65 6.96 15.63
C GLU A 273 -28.02 6.31 15.50
N VAL A 274 -28.32 5.34 16.37
CA VAL A 274 -29.70 5.00 16.71
C VAL A 274 -29.74 4.69 18.21
N CYS A 275 -30.21 5.70 18.95
CA CYS A 275 -30.75 5.74 20.31
C CYS A 275 -30.11 4.92 21.44
#